data_AF-A0A5N6XJJ0-F1
#
_entry.id   AF-A0A5N6XJJ0-F1
#
_cell.length_a   1.000
_cell.length_b   1.000
_cell.length_c   1.000
_cell.angle_alpha   90.00
_cell.angle_beta   90.00
_cell.angle_gamma   90.00
#
_symmetry.space_group_name_H-M   'P 1'
#
loop_
_entity.id
_entity.type
_entity.pdbx_description
1 polymer ?
#
loop_
_entity_poly.entity_id
_entity_poly.type
_entity_poly.pdbx_seq_one_letter_code
_entity_poly.pdbx_strand_id
1 'polypeptide(L)'
;MLLDGQLSFPRQVEVMATAIAAAKRYRVAIHTLIISGFYPRVLCQSRLVTDIISEAFSDVKELQLHDSPAILNFFEQCPLPQLERFEIGCYWMSVSHLERFIYAHARTIKFLHLEDIWLFRENREGNILNLTLADTKMILDSLTNIRYSGILSELTINRKIDGCYEIKESFA
;
A
#
# COMPACT_ATOMS: atom_id res chain seq x y z
N MET A 1 -11.64 21.04 -11.81
CA MET A 1 -12.91 20.28 -11.80
C MET A 1 -12.61 18.95 -11.13
N LEU A 2 -12.63 18.93 -9.79
CA LEU A 2 -12.51 17.70 -9.02
C LEU A 2 -13.78 16.90 -9.32
N LEU A 3 -13.63 15.70 -9.88
CA LEU A 3 -14.71 14.75 -10.07
C LEU A 3 -15.17 14.28 -8.67
N ASP A 4 -15.92 15.14 -7.98
CA ASP A 4 -16.69 14.88 -6.78
C ASP A 4 -17.91 14.00 -7.12
N GLY A 5 -17.67 12.91 -7.83
CA GLY A 5 -18.64 11.85 -7.97
C GLY A 5 -18.73 11.12 -6.65
N GLN A 6 -19.95 10.85 -6.19
CA GLN A 6 -20.31 9.88 -5.16
C GLN A 6 -19.91 8.43 -5.57
N LEU A 7 -18.71 8.24 -6.09
CA LEU A 7 -18.18 6.97 -6.51
C LEU A 7 -17.61 6.33 -5.26
N SER A 8 -18.37 5.37 -4.73
CA SER A 8 -17.85 4.49 -3.69
C SER A 8 -16.65 3.74 -4.29
N PHE A 9 -15.49 3.85 -3.64
CA PHE A 9 -14.31 3.01 -3.87
C PHE A 9 -14.66 1.55 -4.24
N PRO A 10 -15.57 0.87 -3.51
CA PRO A 10 -16.18 -0.40 -3.92
C PRO A 10 -16.40 -0.57 -5.42
N ARG A 11 -17.14 0.35 -6.03
CA ARG A 11 -17.64 0.22 -7.39
C ARG A 11 -16.53 0.36 -8.41
N GLN A 12 -15.56 1.25 -8.16
CA GLN A 12 -14.41 1.42 -9.05
C GLN A 12 -13.51 0.20 -9.03
N VAL A 13 -13.28 -0.36 -7.84
CA VAL A 13 -12.51 -1.61 -7.70
C VAL A 13 -13.23 -2.78 -8.36
N GLU A 14 -14.54 -2.90 -8.20
CA GLU A 14 -15.33 -3.94 -8.88
C GLU A 14 -15.29 -3.83 -10.40
N VAL A 15 -15.43 -2.63 -10.95
CA VAL A 15 -15.33 -2.39 -12.40
C VAL A 15 -13.94 -2.77 -12.91
N MET A 16 -12.89 -2.33 -12.21
CA MET A 16 -11.52 -2.68 -12.54
C MET A 16 -11.26 -4.19 -12.47
N ALA A 17 -11.69 -4.84 -11.38
CA ALA A 17 -11.54 -6.28 -11.19
C ALA A 17 -12.29 -7.07 -12.27
N THR A 18 -13.51 -6.65 -12.63
CA THR A 18 -14.29 -7.27 -13.70
C THR A 18 -13.56 -7.17 -15.04
N ALA A 19 -12.97 -6.02 -15.35
CA ALA A 19 -12.18 -5.84 -16.57
C ALA A 19 -10.93 -6.74 -16.60
N ILE A 20 -10.21 -6.84 -15.47
CA ILE A 20 -9.03 -7.70 -15.34
C ILE A 20 -9.42 -9.18 -15.47
N ALA A 21 -10.47 -9.62 -14.78
CA ALA A 21 -10.98 -10.98 -14.88
C ALA A 21 -11.42 -11.32 -16.32
N ALA A 22 -12.05 -10.37 -17.03
CA ALA A 22 -12.37 -10.55 -18.45
C ALA A 22 -11.11 -10.68 -19.32
N ALA A 23 -10.07 -9.86 -19.08
CA ALA A 23 -8.80 -9.95 -19.79
C ALA A 23 -8.09 -11.30 -19.57
N LYS A 24 -8.17 -11.85 -18.36
CA LYS A 24 -7.62 -13.18 -18.03
C LYS A 24 -8.21 -14.30 -18.86
N ARG A 25 -9.48 -14.22 -19.27
CA ARG A 25 -10.10 -15.19 -20.19
C ARG A 25 -9.41 -15.24 -21.56
N TYR A 26 -8.74 -14.15 -21.93
CA TYR A 26 -7.90 -14.04 -23.12
C TYR A 26 -6.41 -14.26 -22.84
N ARG A 27 -6.07 -14.89 -21.71
CA ARG A 27 -4.70 -15.21 -21.26
C ARG A 27 -3.82 -13.98 -21.02
N VAL A 28 -4.42 -12.83 -20.72
CA VAL A 28 -3.71 -11.63 -20.26
C VAL A 28 -3.55 -11.70 -18.75
N ALA A 29 -2.31 -11.65 -18.25
CA ALA A 29 -2.01 -11.60 -16.83
C ALA A 29 -1.55 -10.19 -16.42
N ILE A 30 -2.09 -9.68 -15.31
CA ILE A 30 -1.71 -8.39 -14.73
C ILE A 30 -0.80 -8.65 -13.54
N HIS A 31 0.49 -8.35 -13.70
CA HIS A 31 1.50 -8.56 -12.66
C HIS A 31 1.72 -7.32 -11.79
N THR A 32 1.42 -6.13 -12.30
CA THR A 32 1.63 -4.86 -11.59
C THR A 32 0.32 -4.09 -11.55
N LEU A 33 -0.12 -3.76 -10.34
CA LEU A 33 -1.30 -2.93 -10.09
C LEU A 33 -0.85 -1.60 -9.49
N ILE A 34 -1.14 -0.50 -10.17
CA ILE A 34 -0.80 0.85 -9.74
C ILE A 34 -2.09 1.62 -9.52
N ILE A 35 -2.25 2.19 -8.32
CA ILE A 35 -3.36 3.09 -8.00
C ILE A 35 -2.78 4.41 -7.53
N SER A 36 -3.22 5.50 -8.16
CA SER A 36 -2.74 6.85 -7.86
C SER A 36 -3.88 7.85 -7.71
N GLY A 37 -3.72 8.82 -6.79
CA GLY A 37 -4.61 9.97 -6.62
C GLY A 37 -6.04 9.62 -6.21
N PHE A 38 -6.23 8.53 -5.44
CA PHE A 38 -7.56 8.04 -5.10
C PHE A 38 -7.92 8.29 -3.63
N TYR A 39 -8.89 9.18 -3.43
CA TYR A 39 -9.34 9.68 -2.14
C TYR A 39 -10.84 9.43 -1.88
N PRO A 40 -11.23 8.24 -1.41
CA PRO A 40 -12.63 7.99 -1.12
C PRO A 40 -13.06 8.71 0.15
N ARG A 41 -14.19 9.42 0.07
CA ARG A 41 -14.83 10.05 1.24
C ARG A 41 -15.43 9.04 2.21
N VAL A 42 -15.74 7.84 1.73
CA VAL A 42 -16.29 6.74 2.53
C VAL A 42 -15.37 5.54 2.39
N LEU A 43 -14.66 5.24 3.47
CA LEU A 43 -13.95 3.98 3.65
C LEU A 43 -14.98 2.86 3.73
N CYS A 44 -14.85 1.85 2.89
CA CYS A 44 -15.77 0.72 2.95
C CYS A 44 -15.54 -0.06 4.25
N GLN A 45 -16.55 -0.07 5.11
CA GLN A 45 -16.58 -0.90 6.30
C GLN A 45 -16.90 -2.34 5.88
N SER A 46 -15.86 -3.16 5.71
CA SER A 46 -15.87 -4.63 5.66
C SER A 46 -16.59 -5.30 4.46
N ARG A 47 -15.94 -6.34 3.92
CA ARG A 47 -16.48 -7.35 2.96
C ARG A 47 -16.69 -6.94 1.50
N LEU A 48 -15.80 -6.14 0.92
CA LEU A 48 -15.79 -5.95 -0.53
C LEU A 48 -15.14 -7.07 -1.33
N VAL A 49 -14.37 -7.95 -0.68
CA VAL A 49 -13.64 -8.99 -1.38
C VAL A 49 -14.62 -10.01 -1.92
N THR A 50 -14.87 -9.95 -3.23
CA THR A 50 -15.66 -10.91 -3.98
C THR A 50 -14.75 -11.93 -4.66
N ASP A 51 -15.33 -13.03 -5.16
CA ASP A 51 -14.60 -14.01 -5.95
C ASP A 51 -13.98 -13.37 -7.20
N ILE A 52 -14.67 -12.40 -7.81
CA ILE A 52 -14.18 -11.66 -8.98
C ILE A 52 -12.90 -10.87 -8.65
N ILE A 53 -12.87 -10.19 -7.49
CA ILE A 53 -11.69 -9.44 -7.04
C ILE A 53 -10.53 -10.40 -6.76
N SER A 54 -10.81 -11.51 -6.09
CA SER A 54 -9.81 -12.53 -5.78
C SER A 54 -9.21 -13.16 -7.04
N GLU A 55 -10.05 -13.46 -8.03
CA GLU A 55 -9.62 -13.95 -9.35
C GLU A 55 -8.80 -12.89 -10.10
N ALA A 56 -9.28 -11.64 -10.11
CA ALA A 56 -8.65 -10.55 -10.84
C ALA A 56 -7.23 -10.29 -10.35
N PHE A 57 -7.00 -10.30 -9.04
CA PHE A 57 -5.71 -9.94 -8.45
C PHE A 57 -4.80 -11.14 -8.13
N SER A 58 -5.19 -12.37 -8.50
CA SER A 58 -4.42 -13.58 -8.16
C SER A 58 -2.99 -13.62 -8.74
N ASP A 59 -2.73 -12.86 -9.80
CA ASP A 59 -1.45 -12.84 -10.51
C ASP A 59 -0.64 -11.57 -10.23
N VAL A 60 -1.17 -10.67 -9.39
CA VAL A 60 -0.51 -9.42 -9.02
C VAL A 60 0.69 -9.74 -8.16
N LYS A 61 1.87 -9.37 -8.66
CA LYS A 61 3.17 -9.50 -7.99
C LYS A 61 3.64 -8.20 -7.39
N GLU A 62 3.18 -7.08 -7.93
CA GLU A 62 3.56 -5.75 -7.50
C GLU A 62 2.33 -4.88 -7.32
N LEU A 63 2.20 -4.30 -6.13
CA LEU A 63 1.18 -3.32 -5.81
C LEU A 63 1.86 -1.99 -5.50
N GLN A 64 1.47 -0.93 -6.22
CA GLN A 64 1.93 0.42 -5.95
C GLN A 64 0.73 1.32 -5.59
N LEU A 65 0.80 1.94 -4.42
CA LEU A 65 -0.21 2.87 -3.93
C LEU A 65 0.41 4.27 -3.77
N HIS A 66 0.08 5.17 -4.68
CA HIS A 66 0.56 6.54 -4.68
C HIS A 66 -0.58 7.48 -4.30
N ASP A 67 -0.40 8.37 -3.33
CA ASP A 67 -1.37 9.43 -3.04
C ASP A 67 -2.80 8.86 -2.77
N SER A 68 -2.90 7.70 -2.11
CA SER A 68 -4.15 6.92 -1.96
C SER A 68 -4.37 6.28 -0.57
N PRO A 69 -4.43 7.05 0.54
CA PRO A 69 -4.41 6.53 1.91
C PRO A 69 -5.53 5.65 2.41
N ALA A 70 -6.71 5.86 1.89
CA ALA A 70 -7.82 5.06 2.33
C ALA A 70 -7.82 3.64 1.74
N ILE A 71 -7.03 3.37 0.70
CA ILE A 71 -7.06 2.10 -0.02
C ILE A 71 -6.29 0.99 0.71
N LEU A 72 -5.28 1.32 1.52
CA LEU A 72 -4.44 0.31 2.16
C LEU A 72 -5.25 -0.70 2.99
N ASN A 73 -6.27 -0.21 3.72
CA ASN A 73 -7.17 -1.05 4.52
C ASN A 73 -7.97 -2.06 3.70
N PHE A 74 -8.24 -1.77 2.42
CA PHE A 74 -8.90 -2.72 1.53
C PHE A 74 -7.96 -3.84 1.13
N PHE A 75 -6.72 -3.52 0.77
CA PHE A 75 -5.75 -4.55 0.40
C PHE A 75 -5.21 -5.32 1.62
N GLU A 76 -5.38 -4.81 2.84
CA GLU A 76 -5.20 -5.62 4.06
C GLU A 76 -6.11 -6.86 4.06
N GLN A 77 -7.35 -6.74 3.53
CA GLN A 77 -8.33 -7.82 3.49
C GLN A 77 -8.38 -8.56 2.16
N CYS A 78 -7.85 -7.97 1.09
CA CYS A 78 -7.89 -8.54 -0.25
C CYS A 78 -6.77 -9.57 -0.43
N PRO A 79 -7.06 -10.82 -0.83
CA PRO A 79 -6.03 -11.82 -1.07
C PRO A 79 -5.19 -11.43 -2.29
N LEU A 80 -3.87 -11.35 -2.10
CA LEU A 80 -2.89 -11.12 -3.16
C LEU A 80 -1.83 -12.22 -3.12
N PRO A 81 -2.17 -13.45 -3.57
CA PRO A 81 -1.38 -14.66 -3.30
C PRO A 81 -0.01 -14.70 -3.99
N GLN A 82 0.28 -13.77 -4.89
CA GLN A 82 1.58 -13.64 -5.55
C GLN A 82 2.29 -12.31 -5.24
N LEU A 83 1.78 -11.50 -4.30
CA LEU A 83 2.33 -10.18 -4.02
C LEU A 83 3.73 -10.32 -3.43
N GLU A 84 4.75 -9.93 -4.19
CA GLU A 84 6.15 -9.94 -3.78
C GLU A 84 6.67 -8.53 -3.45
N ARG A 85 6.21 -7.52 -4.20
CA ARG A 85 6.68 -6.13 -4.07
C ARG A 85 5.52 -5.22 -3.70
N PHE A 86 5.69 -4.45 -2.64
CA PHE A 86 4.76 -3.40 -2.26
C PHE A 86 5.47 -2.06 -2.24
N GLU A 87 4.87 -1.09 -2.91
CA GLU A 87 5.31 0.29 -2.95
C GLU A 87 4.19 1.18 -2.45
N ILE A 88 4.54 2.11 -1.58
CA ILE A 88 3.65 3.18 -1.13
C ILE A 88 4.39 4.49 -1.25
N GLY A 89 3.71 5.49 -1.81
CA GLY A 89 4.35 6.79 -2.04
C GLY A 89 3.42 8.00 -2.01
N CYS A 90 4.02 9.17 -1.84
CA CYS A 90 3.33 10.47 -1.75
C CYS A 90 2.18 10.43 -0.74
N TYR A 91 2.50 10.08 0.51
CA TYR A 91 1.50 9.50 1.41
C TYR A 91 1.67 9.86 2.88
N TRP A 92 0.52 10.10 3.55
CA TRP A 92 0.43 10.15 5.00
C TRP A 92 0.34 8.75 5.62
N MET A 93 1.43 8.30 6.23
CA MET A 93 1.54 6.92 6.70
C MET A 93 1.13 6.72 8.15
N SER A 94 0.14 5.84 8.36
CA SER A 94 -0.04 5.17 9.65
C SER A 94 0.84 3.92 9.66
N VAL A 95 1.88 3.93 10.50
CA VAL A 95 2.79 2.79 10.70
C VAL A 95 1.99 1.53 11.04
N SER A 96 1.00 1.65 11.93
CA SER A 96 0.15 0.53 12.32
C SER A 96 -0.66 -0.06 11.15
N HIS A 97 -1.09 0.75 10.18
CA HIS A 97 -1.81 0.26 9.01
C HIS A 97 -0.87 -0.46 8.05
N LEU A 98 0.33 0.10 7.84
CA LEU A 98 1.37 -0.55 7.07
C LEU A 98 1.74 -1.90 7.72
N GLU A 99 1.97 -1.94 9.02
CA GLU A 99 2.25 -3.17 9.76
C GLU A 99 1.18 -4.23 9.50
N ARG A 100 -0.10 -3.91 9.73
CA ARG A 100 -1.20 -4.86 9.49
C ARG A 100 -1.21 -5.38 8.05
N PHE A 101 -0.99 -4.51 7.07
CA PHE A 101 -0.88 -4.92 5.68
C PHE A 101 0.28 -5.89 5.43
N ILE A 102 1.49 -5.57 5.91
CA ILE A 102 2.66 -6.45 5.76
C ILE A 102 2.41 -7.81 6.42
N TYR A 103 1.84 -7.83 7.62
CA TYR A 103 1.51 -9.08 8.33
C TYR A 103 0.42 -9.89 7.61
N ALA A 104 -0.59 -9.24 7.01
CA ALA A 104 -1.62 -9.92 6.22
C ALA A 104 -1.04 -10.64 4.99
N HIS A 105 0.04 -10.11 4.42
CA HIS A 105 0.72 -10.64 3.23
C HIS A 105 2.08 -11.27 3.53
N ALA A 106 2.34 -11.63 4.79
CA ALA A 106 3.64 -12.06 5.29
C ALA A 106 4.26 -13.26 4.57
N ARG A 107 3.44 -14.07 3.89
CA ARG A 107 3.90 -15.27 3.17
C ARG A 107 4.47 -14.98 1.79
N THR A 108 4.12 -13.84 1.20
CA THR A 108 4.40 -13.55 -0.21
C THR A 108 5.26 -12.31 -0.34
N ILE A 109 5.00 -11.28 0.47
CA ILE A 109 5.69 -10.00 0.38
C ILE A 109 7.16 -10.15 0.80
N LYS A 110 8.06 -9.59 -0.01
CA LYS A 110 9.50 -9.64 0.20
C LYS A 110 10.16 -8.28 0.11
N PHE A 111 9.59 -7.38 -0.69
CA PHE A 111 10.17 -6.08 -0.97
C PHE A 111 9.18 -4.99 -0.56
N LEU A 112 9.62 -4.08 0.30
CA LEU A 112 8.89 -2.87 0.66
C LEU A 112 9.64 -1.64 0.16
N HIS A 113 8.94 -0.78 -0.58
CA HIS A 113 9.44 0.52 -0.99
C HIS A 113 8.55 1.64 -0.45
N LEU A 114 9.20 2.65 0.15
CA LEU A 114 8.57 3.86 0.67
C LEU A 114 9.10 5.07 -0.09
N GLU A 115 8.22 5.82 -0.75
CA GLU A 115 8.60 6.99 -1.56
C GLU A 115 7.91 8.25 -1.05
N ASP A 116 8.66 9.28 -0.63
CA ASP A 116 8.09 10.55 -0.18
C ASP A 116 6.97 10.34 0.87
N ILE A 117 7.32 9.65 1.96
CA ILE A 117 6.40 9.29 3.04
C ILE A 117 6.43 10.33 4.16
N TRP A 118 5.24 10.72 4.58
CA TRP A 118 5.00 11.69 5.63
C TRP A 118 4.44 10.95 6.85
N LEU A 119 5.20 10.88 7.95
CA LEU A 119 4.74 10.27 9.20
C LEU A 119 4.16 11.33 10.14
N PHE A 120 3.02 11.00 10.77
CA PHE A 120 2.51 11.75 11.90
C PHE A 120 3.05 11.18 13.20
N ARG A 121 3.63 12.03 14.05
CA ARG A 121 3.87 11.71 15.45
C ARG A 121 2.72 12.25 16.27
N GLU A 122 1.83 11.40 16.79
CA GLU A 122 0.88 11.81 17.83
C GLU A 122 1.64 12.10 19.14
N ASN A 123 2.24 13.28 19.27
CA ASN A 123 2.66 13.79 20.58
C ASN A 123 1.44 14.42 21.26
N ARG A 124 0.80 13.67 22.16
CA ARG A 124 -0.27 14.20 23.00
C ARG A 124 0.32 15.06 24.11
N GLU A 125 0.61 16.32 23.81
CA GLU A 125 0.73 17.36 24.83
C GLU A 125 -0.64 18.05 24.96
N GLY A 126 -1.49 17.52 25.84
CA GLY A 126 -2.89 17.96 25.95
C GLY A 126 -3.75 17.53 24.74
N ASN A 127 -4.56 18.45 24.20
CA ASN A 127 -5.50 18.23 23.09
C ASN A 127 -4.95 18.64 21.71
N ILE A 128 -3.65 18.92 21.58
CA ILE A 128 -3.05 19.41 20.33
C ILE A 128 -2.38 18.23 19.60
N LEU A 129 -2.80 17.99 18.36
CA LEU A 129 -2.15 17.07 17.42
C LEU A 129 -0.99 17.82 16.74
N ASN A 130 0.24 17.52 17.14
CA ASN A 130 1.44 18.06 16.48
C ASN A 130 1.82 17.20 15.27
N LEU A 131 1.79 17.79 14.07
CA LEU A 131 2.15 17.10 12.83
C LEU A 131 3.58 17.54 12.46
N THR A 132 4.57 16.69 12.72
CA THR A 132 5.96 16.93 12.33
C THR A 132 6.37 16.00 11.22
N LEU A 133 6.97 16.55 10.16
CA LEU A 133 7.53 15.77 9.06
C LEU A 133 8.70 14.94 9.58
N ALA A 134 8.56 13.62 9.59
CA ALA A 134 9.62 12.72 9.99
C ALA A 134 10.71 12.71 8.92
N ASP A 135 11.96 12.84 9.32
CA ASP A 135 13.07 12.55 8.42
C ASP A 135 13.16 11.03 8.14
N THR A 136 13.96 10.66 7.14
CA THR A 136 14.13 9.26 6.71
C THR A 136 14.59 8.34 7.85
N LYS A 137 15.34 8.86 8.83
CA LYS A 137 15.79 8.10 10.00
C LYS A 137 14.64 7.83 10.97
N MET A 138 13.82 8.84 11.25
CA MET A 138 12.62 8.68 12.07
C MET A 138 11.61 7.72 11.44
N ILE A 139 11.51 7.71 10.09
CA ILE A 139 10.72 6.70 9.38
C ILE A 139 11.28 5.31 9.64
N LEU A 140 12.58 5.13 9.47
CA LEU A 140 13.25 3.85 9.71
C LEU A 140 13.09 3.34 11.15
N ASP A 141 13.20 4.23 12.14
CA ASP A 141 13.01 3.92 13.56
C ASP A 141 11.56 3.50 13.85
N SER A 142 10.59 4.15 13.19
CA SER A 142 9.17 3.83 13.35
C SER A 142 8.80 2.45 12.78
N LEU A 143 9.58 1.92 11.84
CA LEU A 143 9.35 0.62 11.19
C LEU A 143 10.03 -0.57 11.89
N THR A 144 10.46 -0.39 13.14
CA THR A 144 11.19 -1.40 13.93
C THR A 144 10.51 -2.78 13.87
N ASN A 145 9.20 -2.88 14.08
CA ASN A 145 8.51 -4.17 14.08
C ASN A 145 8.53 -4.85 12.70
N ILE A 146 8.33 -4.09 11.62
CA ILE A 146 8.40 -4.60 10.25
C ILE A 146 9.82 -5.08 9.95
N ARG A 147 10.84 -4.28 10.28
CA ARG A 147 12.26 -4.58 10.02
C ARG A 147 12.71 -5.87 10.72
N TYR A 148 12.28 -6.09 11.95
CA TYR A 148 12.67 -7.26 12.75
C TYR A 148 11.66 -8.42 12.68
N SER A 149 10.64 -8.33 11.82
CA SER A 149 9.61 -9.39 11.68
C SER A 149 10.12 -10.65 10.98
N GLY A 150 11.20 -10.57 10.21
CA GLY A 150 11.68 -11.64 9.32
C GLY A 150 10.82 -11.85 8.06
N ILE A 151 9.86 -10.95 7.79
CA ILE A 151 8.98 -11.04 6.61
C ILE A 151 9.69 -10.52 5.35
N LEU A 152 10.31 -9.34 5.44
CA LEU A 152 10.91 -8.67 4.29
C LEU A 152 12.32 -9.19 4.04
N SER A 153 12.69 -9.27 2.76
CA SER A 153 14.08 -9.42 2.30
C SER A 153 14.73 -8.07 2.00
N GLU A 154 13.94 -7.04 1.69
CA GLU A 154 14.46 -5.70 1.39
C GLU A 154 13.47 -4.61 1.81
N LEU A 155 14.02 -3.54 2.40
CA LEU A 155 13.35 -2.26 2.64
C LEU A 155 14.14 -1.14 1.94
N THR A 156 13.45 -0.34 1.15
CA THR A 156 14.03 0.85 0.53
C THR A 156 13.19 2.10 0.82
N ILE A 157 13.86 3.24 0.98
CA ILE A 157 13.21 4.53 1.21
C ILE A 157 13.83 5.59 0.30
N ASN A 158 12.97 6.34 -0.39
CA ASN A 158 13.25 7.48 -1.28
C ASN A 158 14.27 7.20 -2.37
N ARG A 159 13.84 7.20 -3.63
CA ARG A 159 14.73 7.13 -4.79
C ARG A 159 15.48 8.44 -4.98
N LYS A 160 16.78 8.34 -5.24
CA LYS A 160 17.66 9.45 -5.61
C LYS A 160 17.74 9.57 -7.13
N ILE A 161 18.13 10.75 -7.60
CA ILE A 161 18.29 11.06 -9.05
C ILE A 161 19.32 10.14 -9.72
N ASP A 162 20.31 9.64 -8.97
CA ASP A 162 21.34 8.72 -9.44
C ASP A 162 20.86 7.24 -9.53
N GLY A 163 19.59 6.97 -9.22
CA GLY A 163 19.00 5.63 -9.20
C GLY A 163 19.30 4.83 -7.92
N CYS A 164 20.03 5.41 -6.96
CA CYS A 164 20.21 4.83 -5.63
C CYS A 164 19.01 5.15 -4.72
N TYR A 165 19.04 4.63 -3.50
CA TYR A 165 18.06 4.97 -2.46
C TYR A 165 18.71 5.80 -1.35
N GLU A 166 17.91 6.57 -0.61
CA GLU A 166 18.36 7.19 0.65
C GLU A 166 18.65 6.11 1.69
N ILE A 167 17.74 5.15 1.83
CA ILE A 167 17.93 3.96 2.64
C ILE A 167 17.71 2.72 1.78
N LYS A 168 18.61 1.76 1.94
CA LYS A 168 18.47 0.40 1.42
C LYS A 168 18.96 -0.57 2.48
N GLU A 169 18.04 -1.31 3.08
CA GLU A 169 18.34 -2.42 4.00
C GLU A 169 17.96 -3.74 3.34
N SER A 170 18.88 -4.71 3.40
CA SER A 170 18.62 -6.08 3.00
C SER A 170 18.67 -6.97 4.23
N PHE A 171 17.71 -7.89 4.34
CA PHE A 171 17.55 -8.79 5.47
C PHE A 171 17.89 -10.22 5.03
N ALA A 172 18.52 -10.97 5.92
CA ALA A 172 19.01 -12.34 5.67
C ALA A 172 17.99 -13.39 6.13
#